data_AF-A0A367YKD6-F1
#
_entry.id   AF-A0A367YKD6-F1
#
_cell.length_a   1.000
_cell.length_b   1.000
_cell.length_c   1.000
_cell.angle_alpha   90.00
_cell.angle_beta   90.00
_cell.angle_gamma   90.00
#
_symmetry.space_group_name_H-M   'P 1'
#
loop_
_entity.id
_entity.type
_entity.pdbx_description
1 polymer ?
#
loop_
_entity_poly.entity_id
_entity_poly.type
_entity_poly.pdbx_seq_one_letter_code
_entity_poly.pdbx_strand_id
1 'polypeptide(L)'
;MLFRDLESYTLLSEDGYDLWLALLQFCPPKHTKPGNHPAFEMIPYGLKNSTEILPTILSIIRSYTLYSPEIFSEEFSTEIFKVLGEYLSNMRDDAYVIFISFMDILLINPRDETIDKVVSSGLFTSMVGYVMNDEMNNFLITKMFLLFSRITRKDYFLSFWGWHPDIKANGEKLRYHQLLNQYDQVYSVNLLQLLKTCLIGLKDTLTNDEFNALIQLNEATR
;
A
#
# COMPACT_ATOMS: atom_id res chain seq x y z
N MET A 1 -4.23 28.76 6.40
CA MET A 1 -3.75 30.10 6.00
C MET A 1 -2.26 30.20 6.32
N LEU A 2 -1.37 29.61 5.52
CA LEU A 2 0.06 29.55 5.88
C LEU A 2 1.09 29.91 4.80
N PHE A 3 0.66 30.29 3.59
CA PHE A 3 1.56 30.95 2.64
C PHE A 3 0.81 32.09 1.96
N ARG A 4 1.17 33.34 2.30
CA ARG A 4 0.61 34.56 1.68
C ARG A 4 1.37 34.98 0.42
N ASP A 5 2.60 34.51 0.24
CA ASP A 5 3.46 34.84 -0.91
C ASP A 5 4.02 33.57 -1.57
N LEU A 6 3.90 33.49 -2.90
CA LEU A 6 4.37 32.35 -3.72
C LEU A 6 5.88 32.12 -3.56
N GLU A 7 6.63 33.21 -3.38
CA GLU A 7 8.09 33.21 -3.22
C GLU A 7 8.52 32.52 -1.92
N SER A 8 7.82 32.82 -0.82
CA SER A 8 8.04 32.15 0.48
C SER A 8 7.67 30.67 0.43
N TYR A 9 6.64 30.28 -0.35
CA TYR A 9 6.29 28.87 -0.54
C TYR A 9 7.38 28.12 -1.30
N THR A 10 7.89 28.67 -2.40
CA THR A 10 8.98 28.05 -3.17
C THR A 10 10.25 27.88 -2.33
N LEU A 11 10.55 28.83 -1.44
CA LEU A 11 11.75 28.81 -0.60
C LEU A 11 11.66 27.89 0.62
N LEU A 12 10.46 27.64 1.16
CA LEU A 12 10.28 26.98 2.46
C LEU A 12 9.44 25.69 2.38
N SER A 13 8.87 25.37 1.22
CA SER A 13 7.97 24.22 1.10
C SER A 13 8.68 22.91 1.39
N GLU A 14 9.88 22.69 0.84
CA GLU A 14 10.68 21.48 1.06
C GLU A 14 10.98 21.24 2.55
N ASP A 15 11.58 22.22 3.24
CA ASP A 15 11.83 22.16 4.69
C ASP A 15 10.55 21.93 5.50
N GLY A 16 9.43 22.54 5.05
CA GLY A 16 8.11 22.35 5.65
C GLY A 16 7.61 20.91 5.53
N TYR A 17 7.78 20.28 4.36
CA TYR A 17 7.42 18.87 4.14
C TYR A 17 8.34 17.94 4.94
N ASP A 18 9.64 18.22 5.02
CA ASP A 18 10.57 17.42 5.82
C ASP A 18 10.25 17.48 7.32
N LEU A 19 9.93 18.67 7.84
CA LEU A 19 9.47 18.83 9.21
C LEU A 19 8.17 18.07 9.45
N TRP A 20 7.21 18.15 8.53
CA TRP A 20 5.95 17.44 8.64
C TRP A 20 6.17 15.92 8.66
N LEU A 21 7.01 15.40 7.77
CA LEU A 21 7.38 13.99 7.74
C LEU A 21 8.05 13.55 9.05
N ALA A 22 9.01 14.33 9.56
CA ALA A 22 9.67 14.03 10.82
C ALA A 22 8.67 13.97 11.99
N LEU A 23 7.72 14.90 12.05
CA LEU A 23 6.66 14.87 13.06
C LEU A 23 5.83 13.59 12.98
N LEU A 24 5.49 13.12 11.77
CA LEU A 24 4.77 11.86 11.56
C LEU A 24 5.63 10.62 11.84
N GLN A 25 6.95 10.66 11.64
CA GLN A 25 7.78 9.49 11.91
C GLN A 25 8.08 9.32 13.41
N PHE A 26 8.14 10.43 14.15
CA PHE A 26 8.58 10.46 15.54
C PHE A 26 7.49 10.80 16.57
N CYS A 27 6.27 11.15 16.14
CA CYS A 27 5.17 11.41 17.09
C CYS A 27 4.79 10.12 17.83
N PRO A 28 4.76 10.11 19.19
CA PRO A 28 4.42 8.92 19.95
C PRO A 28 2.96 8.48 19.73
N PRO A 29 2.67 7.16 19.64
CA PRO A 29 1.32 6.64 19.40
C PRO A 29 0.24 7.10 20.38
N LYS A 30 0.63 7.48 21.61
CA LYS A 30 -0.29 7.92 22.67
C LYS A 30 -0.83 9.34 22.48
N HIS A 31 -0.21 10.14 21.62
CA HIS A 31 -0.57 11.54 21.40
C HIS A 31 -1.26 11.79 20.06
N THR A 32 -1.48 10.75 19.27
CA THR A 32 -2.18 10.84 17.99
C THR A 32 -3.67 10.62 18.17
N LYS A 33 -4.45 11.66 17.88
CA LYS A 33 -5.89 11.53 17.69
C LYS A 33 -6.16 11.24 16.21
N PRO A 34 -6.88 10.17 15.86
CA PRO A 34 -7.39 9.99 14.50
C PRO A 34 -8.38 11.12 14.19
N GLY A 35 -8.22 11.78 13.05
CA GLY A 35 -9.09 12.88 12.63
C GLY A 35 -8.52 13.68 11.48
N ASN A 36 -9.41 14.41 10.78
CA ASN A 36 -9.05 15.28 9.66
C ASN A 36 -7.94 16.23 10.07
N HIS A 37 -6.77 16.04 9.46
CA HIS A 37 -5.65 16.95 9.58
C HIS A 37 -5.78 17.97 8.45
N PRO A 38 -6.09 19.25 8.72
CA PRO A 38 -6.22 20.28 7.68
C PRO A 38 -4.95 20.42 6.82
N ALA A 39 -3.80 20.02 7.36
CA ALA A 39 -2.55 19.94 6.62
C ALA A 39 -2.62 18.91 5.47
N PHE A 40 -3.31 17.79 5.66
CA PHE A 40 -3.43 16.72 4.66
C PHE A 40 -4.21 17.17 3.41
N GLU A 41 -5.14 18.12 3.55
CA GLU A 41 -5.84 18.74 2.42
C GLU A 41 -4.89 19.47 1.45
N MET A 42 -3.64 19.78 1.88
CA MET A 42 -2.62 20.40 1.04
C MET A 42 -1.85 19.39 0.17
N ILE A 43 -2.01 18.08 0.39
CA ILE A 43 -1.28 17.04 -0.35
C ILE A 43 -1.54 17.09 -1.86
N PRO A 44 -2.79 17.21 -2.36
CA PRO A 44 -3.04 17.31 -3.80
C PRO A 44 -2.26 18.45 -4.46
N TYR A 45 -2.12 19.58 -3.77
CA TYR A 45 -1.33 20.71 -4.26
C TYR A 45 0.16 20.38 -4.32
N GLY A 46 0.71 19.74 -3.28
CA GLY A 46 2.10 19.31 -3.26
C GLY A 46 2.43 18.33 -4.39
N LEU A 47 1.58 17.31 -4.58
CA LEU A 47 1.77 16.29 -5.62
C LEU A 47 1.84 16.89 -7.02
N LYS A 48 1.02 17.91 -7.31
CA LYS A 48 0.98 18.55 -8.64
C LYS A 48 2.15 19.49 -8.92
N ASN A 49 2.63 20.18 -7.88
CA ASN A 49 3.54 21.31 -8.07
C ASN A 49 4.99 21.03 -7.65
N SER A 50 5.25 19.94 -6.91
CA SER A 50 6.54 19.68 -6.27
C SER A 50 7.07 18.28 -6.58
N THR A 51 7.31 17.98 -7.87
CA THR A 51 7.75 16.65 -8.34
C THR A 51 9.15 16.27 -7.84
N GLU A 52 10.00 17.25 -7.55
CA GLU A 52 11.37 17.04 -7.03
C GLU A 52 11.37 16.36 -5.66
N ILE A 53 10.43 16.74 -4.80
CA ILE A 53 10.23 16.21 -3.44
C ILE A 53 9.08 15.19 -3.35
N LEU A 54 8.67 14.64 -4.50
CA LEU A 54 7.63 13.61 -4.57
C LEU A 54 7.86 12.43 -3.60
N PRO A 55 9.08 11.89 -3.42
CA PRO A 55 9.35 10.86 -2.40
C PRO A 55 8.97 11.29 -0.98
N THR A 56 9.24 12.54 -0.59
CA THR A 56 8.89 13.09 0.73
C THR A 56 7.38 13.20 0.89
N ILE A 57 6.69 13.71 -0.13
CA ILE A 57 5.22 13.84 -0.12
C ILE A 57 4.57 12.46 -0.04
N LEU A 58 5.03 11.49 -0.84
CA LEU A 58 4.56 10.10 -0.77
C LEU A 58 4.83 9.47 0.61
N SER A 59 5.97 9.78 1.23
CA SER A 59 6.30 9.30 2.57
C SER A 59 5.35 9.86 3.64
N ILE A 60 4.92 11.12 3.49
CA ILE A 60 3.89 11.72 4.34
C ILE A 60 2.57 10.97 4.15
N ILE A 61 2.12 10.78 2.90
CA ILE A 61 0.88 10.05 2.60
C ILE A 61 0.91 8.63 3.18
N ARG A 62 2.03 7.93 3.00
CA ARG A 62 2.27 6.61 3.59
C ARG A 62 2.24 6.65 5.12
N SER A 63 2.77 7.69 5.75
CA SER A 63 2.67 7.83 7.20
C SER A 63 1.20 7.93 7.61
N TYR A 64 0.40 8.74 6.89
CA TYR A 64 -1.02 8.90 7.16
C TYR A 64 -1.84 7.62 7.02
N THR A 65 -1.50 6.70 6.11
CA THR A 65 -2.20 5.39 6.05
C THR A 65 -2.03 4.58 7.32
N LEU A 66 -0.91 4.70 8.01
CA LEU A 66 -0.67 4.04 9.30
C LEU A 66 -1.36 4.77 10.47
N TYR A 67 -1.61 6.06 10.35
CA TYR A 67 -2.15 6.89 11.42
C TYR A 67 -3.67 6.99 11.42
N SER A 68 -4.26 7.24 10.26
CA SER A 68 -5.66 7.62 10.09
C SER A 68 -6.12 7.14 8.72
N PRO A 69 -6.26 5.82 8.49
CA PRO A 69 -6.65 5.27 7.20
C PRO A 69 -8.02 5.76 6.73
N GLU A 70 -8.90 6.19 7.65
CA GLU A 70 -10.17 6.87 7.35
C GLU A 70 -10.02 8.08 6.45
N ILE A 71 -8.90 8.78 6.46
CA ILE A 71 -8.71 10.00 5.67
C ILE A 71 -8.80 9.72 4.16
N PHE A 72 -8.54 8.48 3.75
CA PHE A 72 -8.66 8.04 2.36
C PHE A 72 -10.11 7.80 1.92
N SER A 73 -11.06 7.79 2.86
CA SER A 73 -12.50 7.86 2.60
C SER A 73 -13.02 9.28 2.39
N GLU A 74 -12.20 10.33 2.51
CA GLU A 74 -12.62 11.75 2.32
C GLU A 74 -12.54 12.20 0.85
N GLU A 75 -13.33 13.20 0.44
CA GLU A 75 -13.50 13.58 -0.98
C GLU A 75 -12.18 13.95 -1.70
N PHE A 76 -11.28 14.68 -1.03
CA PHE A 76 -10.02 15.11 -1.62
C PHE A 76 -9.08 13.93 -1.96
N SER A 77 -9.28 12.75 -1.36
CA SER A 77 -8.46 11.56 -1.60
C SER A 77 -8.60 11.02 -3.02
N THR A 78 -9.73 11.27 -3.68
CA THR A 78 -9.90 10.98 -5.11
C THR A 78 -8.88 11.73 -5.96
N GLU A 79 -8.61 13.00 -5.63
CA GLU A 79 -7.62 13.80 -6.34
C GLU A 79 -6.20 13.31 -6.11
N ILE A 80 -5.89 12.85 -4.87
CA ILE A 80 -4.61 12.21 -4.57
C ILE A 80 -4.40 11.00 -5.49
N PHE A 81 -5.36 10.07 -5.54
CA PHE A 81 -5.24 8.87 -6.36
C PHE A 81 -5.15 9.18 -7.85
N LYS A 82 -5.92 10.16 -8.33
CA LYS A 82 -5.88 10.60 -9.73
C LYS A 82 -4.48 11.09 -10.12
N VAL A 83 -3.90 12.01 -9.34
CA VAL A 83 -2.57 12.56 -9.60
C VAL A 83 -1.50 11.47 -9.55
N LEU A 84 -1.61 10.50 -8.63
CA LEU A 84 -0.71 9.35 -8.58
C LEU A 84 -0.82 8.45 -9.83
N GLY A 85 -2.03 8.26 -10.36
CA GLY A 85 -2.25 7.51 -11.59
C GLY A 85 -1.58 8.18 -12.80
N GLU A 86 -1.69 9.50 -12.90
CA GLU A 86 -1.08 10.30 -13.97
C GLU A 86 0.45 10.21 -13.97
N TYR A 87 1.07 10.12 -12.79
CA TYR A 87 2.53 10.02 -12.67
C TYR A 87 3.08 8.60 -12.76
N LEU A 88 2.25 7.56 -12.64
CA LEU A 88 2.71 6.21 -12.37
C LEU A 88 3.73 5.67 -13.39
N SER A 89 3.52 5.91 -14.69
CA SER A 89 4.42 5.46 -15.75
C SER A 89 5.76 6.18 -15.80
N ASN A 90 5.80 7.44 -15.32
CA ASN A 90 6.99 8.29 -15.33
C ASN A 90 7.57 8.48 -13.92
N MET A 91 7.08 7.73 -12.95
CA MET A 91 7.50 7.85 -11.56
C MET A 91 8.92 7.32 -11.41
N ARG A 92 9.81 8.12 -10.80
CA ARG A 92 11.16 7.68 -10.45
C ARG A 92 11.12 6.47 -9.51
N ASP A 93 12.13 5.61 -9.60
CA ASP A 93 12.20 4.34 -8.84
C ASP A 93 12.07 4.54 -7.32
N ASP A 94 12.65 5.60 -6.76
CA ASP A 94 12.59 5.92 -5.34
C ASP A 94 11.17 6.29 -4.87
N ALA A 95 10.48 7.14 -5.63
CA ALA A 95 9.08 7.47 -5.44
C ALA A 95 8.18 6.23 -5.64
N TYR A 96 8.48 5.41 -6.66
CA TYR A 96 7.72 4.20 -6.96
C TYR A 96 7.75 3.20 -5.79
N VAL A 97 8.91 2.98 -5.19
CA VAL A 97 9.04 2.09 -4.02
C VAL A 97 8.16 2.58 -2.86
N ILE A 98 8.10 3.89 -2.62
CA ILE A 98 7.27 4.47 -1.57
C ILE A 98 5.78 4.37 -1.94
N PHE A 99 5.42 4.59 -3.20
CA PHE A 99 4.06 4.40 -3.71
C PHE A 99 3.58 2.95 -3.51
N ILE A 100 4.39 1.96 -3.88
CA ILE A 100 4.07 0.55 -3.62
C ILE A 100 3.85 0.32 -2.14
N SER A 101 4.75 0.81 -1.28
CA SER A 101 4.61 0.67 0.18
C SER A 101 3.36 1.35 0.74
N PHE A 102 3.01 2.53 0.23
CA PHE A 102 1.79 3.26 0.55
C PHE A 102 0.54 2.45 0.20
N MET A 103 0.43 2.01 -1.06
CA MET A 103 -0.71 1.24 -1.52
C MET A 103 -0.80 -0.12 -0.83
N ASP A 104 0.34 -0.77 -0.58
CA ASP A 104 0.41 -2.05 0.13
C ASP A 104 -0.23 -1.92 1.50
N ILE A 105 0.13 -0.89 2.27
CA ILE A 105 -0.43 -0.61 3.60
C ILE A 105 -1.92 -0.27 3.51
N LEU A 106 -2.30 0.62 2.60
CA LEU A 106 -3.69 1.05 2.44
C LEU A 106 -4.63 -0.12 2.10
N LEU A 107 -4.13 -1.07 1.30
CA LEU A 107 -4.86 -2.23 0.82
C LEU A 107 -4.76 -3.45 1.75
N ILE A 108 -4.10 -3.36 2.92
CA ILE A 108 -4.13 -4.47 3.90
C ILE A 108 -5.54 -4.72 4.43
N ASN A 109 -6.28 -3.65 4.73
CA ASN A 109 -7.65 -3.70 5.21
C ASN A 109 -8.44 -2.51 4.64
N PRO A 110 -8.68 -2.50 3.32
CA PRO A 110 -9.27 -1.35 2.67
C PRO A 110 -10.75 -1.26 3.03
N ARG A 111 -11.25 -0.03 3.20
CA ARG A 111 -12.69 0.23 3.26
C ARG A 111 -13.24 0.24 1.84
N ASP A 112 -14.51 -0.16 1.68
CA ASP A 112 -15.18 -0.18 0.38
C ASP A 112 -15.10 1.19 -0.32
N GLU A 113 -15.34 2.28 0.42
CA GLU A 113 -15.23 3.66 -0.08
C GLU A 113 -13.81 4.00 -0.59
N THR A 114 -12.77 3.44 0.02
CA THR A 114 -11.38 3.65 -0.44
C THR A 114 -11.15 2.93 -1.75
N ILE A 115 -11.65 1.69 -1.89
CA ILE A 115 -11.55 0.93 -3.15
C ILE A 115 -12.32 1.66 -4.27
N ASP A 116 -13.53 2.12 -3.99
CA ASP A 116 -14.34 2.87 -4.95
C ASP A 116 -13.59 4.11 -5.46
N LYS A 117 -12.84 4.80 -4.59
CA LYS A 117 -12.00 5.95 -4.98
C LYS A 117 -10.78 5.56 -5.78
N VAL A 118 -10.10 4.47 -5.43
CA VAL A 118 -8.96 3.94 -6.20
C VAL A 118 -9.41 3.58 -7.63
N VAL A 119 -10.62 3.03 -7.78
CA VAL A 119 -11.18 2.69 -9.10
C VAL A 119 -11.67 3.94 -9.84
N SER A 120 -12.52 4.76 -9.22
CA SER A 120 -13.16 5.92 -9.86
C SER A 120 -12.19 7.06 -10.20
N SER A 121 -11.07 7.18 -9.49
CA SER A 121 -10.00 8.13 -9.82
C SER A 121 -9.21 7.77 -11.08
N GLY A 122 -9.34 6.54 -11.59
CA GLY A 122 -8.53 6.02 -12.69
C GLY A 122 -7.16 5.50 -12.27
N LEU A 123 -6.82 5.51 -10.98
CA LEU A 123 -5.57 4.94 -10.47
C LEU A 123 -5.47 3.45 -10.78
N PHE A 124 -6.53 2.68 -10.52
CA PHE A 124 -6.56 1.25 -10.84
C PHE A 124 -6.30 0.99 -12.33
N THR A 125 -6.96 1.74 -13.22
CA THR A 125 -6.75 1.66 -14.67
C THR A 125 -5.30 1.97 -15.04
N SER A 126 -4.70 2.98 -14.41
CA SER A 126 -3.30 3.35 -14.62
C SER A 126 -2.35 2.23 -14.16
N MET A 127 -2.64 1.57 -13.04
CA MET A 127 -1.87 0.42 -12.56
C MET A 127 -1.93 -0.76 -13.55
N VAL A 128 -3.11 -1.05 -14.10
CA VAL A 128 -3.26 -2.11 -15.12
C VAL A 128 -2.49 -1.73 -16.38
N GLY A 129 -2.61 -0.48 -16.84
CA GLY A 129 -1.85 0.03 -17.98
C GLY A 129 -0.33 -0.05 -17.78
N TYR A 130 0.15 0.22 -16.56
CA TYR A 130 1.56 0.09 -16.20
C TYR A 130 2.07 -1.35 -16.34
N VAL A 131 1.31 -2.33 -15.86
CA VAL A 131 1.69 -3.75 -15.92
C VAL A 131 1.61 -4.33 -17.33
N MET A 132 0.69 -3.83 -18.15
CA MET A 132 0.54 -4.25 -19.55
C MET A 132 1.52 -3.56 -20.50
N ASN A 133 2.36 -2.66 -20.00
CA ASN A 133 3.38 -2.00 -20.82
C ASN A 133 4.66 -2.82 -20.83
N ASP A 134 4.98 -3.40 -21.99
CA ASP A 134 6.16 -4.24 -22.23
C ASP A 134 7.50 -3.50 -22.04
N GLU A 135 7.49 -2.16 -22.01
CA GLU A 135 8.68 -1.34 -21.77
C GLU A 135 9.03 -1.22 -20.27
N MET A 136 8.13 -1.62 -19.37
CA MET A 136 8.32 -1.48 -17.93
C MET A 136 9.21 -2.59 -17.35
N ASN A 137 9.92 -2.25 -16.28
CA ASN A 137 10.82 -3.18 -15.61
C ASN A 137 10.03 -4.30 -14.92
N ASN A 138 10.30 -5.56 -15.31
CA ASN A 138 9.69 -6.77 -14.73
C ASN A 138 9.72 -6.82 -13.19
N PHE A 139 10.78 -6.28 -12.57
CA PHE A 139 10.88 -6.22 -11.12
C PHE A 139 9.86 -5.26 -10.49
N LEU A 140 9.62 -4.11 -11.13
CA LEU A 140 8.61 -3.14 -10.69
C LEU A 140 7.19 -3.68 -10.96
N ILE A 141 6.97 -4.27 -12.13
CA ILE A 141 5.72 -4.97 -12.46
C ILE A 141 5.34 -6.00 -11.40
N THR A 142 6.31 -6.80 -10.92
CA THR A 142 6.08 -7.79 -9.86
C THR A 142 5.54 -7.15 -8.57
N LYS A 143 6.04 -5.97 -8.19
CA LYS A 143 5.54 -5.23 -7.04
C LYS A 143 4.11 -4.73 -7.24
N MET A 144 3.75 -4.35 -8.46
CA MET A 144 2.37 -3.96 -8.78
C MET A 144 1.39 -5.14 -8.69
N PHE A 145 1.80 -6.35 -9.11
CA PHE A 145 0.99 -7.55 -8.92
C PHE A 145 0.70 -7.85 -7.44
N LEU A 146 1.59 -7.50 -6.52
CA LEU A 146 1.31 -7.57 -5.09
C LEU A 146 0.14 -6.65 -4.68
N LEU A 147 -0.01 -5.48 -5.28
CA LEU A 147 -1.14 -4.60 -4.98
C LEU A 147 -2.46 -5.18 -5.52
N PHE A 148 -2.45 -5.72 -6.74
CA PHE A 148 -3.62 -6.40 -7.30
C PHE A 148 -4.04 -7.59 -6.43
N SER A 149 -3.07 -8.32 -5.86
CA SER A 149 -3.38 -9.39 -4.90
C SER A 149 -4.28 -8.93 -3.77
N ARG A 150 -4.03 -7.74 -3.23
CA ARG A 150 -4.74 -7.20 -2.08
C ARG A 150 -6.14 -6.71 -2.46
N ILE A 151 -6.29 -6.09 -3.63
CA ILE A 151 -7.59 -5.66 -4.17
C ILE A 151 -8.51 -6.87 -4.42
N THR A 152 -7.94 -7.99 -4.88
CA THR A 152 -8.71 -9.20 -5.21
C THR A 152 -9.17 -10.06 -4.01
N ARG A 153 -8.93 -9.63 -2.76
CA ARG A 153 -9.30 -10.45 -1.59
C ARG A 153 -10.76 -10.26 -1.15
N LYS A 154 -11.62 -11.10 -1.74
CA LYS A 154 -12.45 -12.07 -0.99
C LYS A 154 -11.85 -13.47 -1.23
N ASP A 155 -11.11 -13.94 -0.24
CA ASP A 155 -10.80 -15.36 0.06
C ASP A 155 -9.87 -16.27 -0.78
N TYR A 156 -9.06 -15.87 -1.78
CA TYR A 156 -8.09 -16.85 -2.37
C TYR A 156 -6.71 -16.38 -2.88
N PHE A 157 -6.34 -15.09 -2.83
CA PHE A 157 -5.08 -14.65 -3.46
C PHE A 157 -3.79 -14.91 -2.64
N LEU A 158 -3.88 -15.42 -1.41
CA LEU A 158 -2.75 -15.48 -0.46
C LEU A 158 -1.58 -16.42 -0.80
N SER A 159 -1.59 -17.15 -1.92
CA SER A 159 -0.60 -18.21 -2.15
C SER A 159 0.56 -17.86 -3.09
N PHE A 160 0.70 -16.63 -3.62
CA PHE A 160 1.68 -16.43 -4.70
C PHE A 160 3.10 -15.92 -4.35
N TRP A 161 3.38 -14.80 -3.66
CA TRP A 161 4.79 -14.39 -3.50
C TRP A 161 5.15 -13.64 -2.22
N GLY A 162 6.21 -14.13 -1.59
CA GLY A 162 6.88 -13.50 -0.45
C GLY A 162 8.05 -12.61 -0.85
N TRP A 163 8.54 -11.92 0.20
CA TRP A 163 9.73 -11.07 0.30
C TRP A 163 9.59 -9.60 -0.11
N HIS A 164 9.66 -8.71 0.89
CA HIS A 164 10.76 -7.74 0.93
C HIS A 164 11.08 -7.27 2.36
N PRO A 165 12.36 -7.23 2.75
CA PRO A 165 12.85 -6.48 3.89
C PRO A 165 13.08 -5.02 3.46
N ASP A 166 12.49 -4.06 4.18
CA ASP A 166 13.09 -2.76 4.54
C ASP A 166 12.03 -1.84 5.15
N ILE A 167 11.89 -1.93 6.47
CA ILE A 167 11.34 -0.87 7.29
C ILE A 167 12.40 -0.55 8.34
N LYS A 168 13.09 0.59 8.17
CA LYS A 168 14.00 1.12 9.20
C LYS A 168 13.21 1.33 10.50
N ALA A 169 13.83 0.99 11.62
CA ALA A 169 13.18 1.00 12.92
C ALA A 169 12.85 2.44 13.39
N ASN A 170 11.58 2.85 13.26
CA ASN A 170 10.97 4.03 13.88
C ASN A 170 9.57 3.65 14.41
N GLY A 171 8.80 4.63 14.92
CA GLY A 171 7.46 4.41 15.46
C GLY A 171 6.48 3.79 14.45
N GLU A 172 6.70 3.99 13.15
CA GLU A 172 5.92 3.37 12.08
C GLU A 172 6.10 1.85 12.04
N LYS A 173 7.29 1.32 12.35
CA LYS A 173 7.50 -0.14 12.45
C LYS A 173 6.57 -0.76 13.48
N LEU A 174 6.42 -0.13 14.65
CA LEU A 174 5.52 -0.61 15.70
C LEU A 174 4.05 -0.56 15.24
N ARG A 175 3.63 0.52 14.58
CA ARG A 175 2.26 0.64 14.02
C ARG A 175 2.00 -0.40 12.93
N TYR A 176 2.96 -0.60 12.04
CA TYR A 176 2.87 -1.61 10.99
C TYR A 176 2.78 -3.03 11.58
N HIS A 177 3.63 -3.36 12.56
CA HIS A 177 3.57 -4.66 13.23
C HIS A 177 2.26 -4.83 14.02
N GLN A 178 1.71 -3.77 14.62
CA GLN A 178 0.39 -3.79 15.26
C GLN A 178 -0.73 -4.04 14.25
N LEU A 179 -0.70 -3.36 13.10
CA LEU A 179 -1.68 -3.51 12.02
C LEU A 179 -1.64 -4.93 11.42
N LEU A 180 -0.44 -5.48 11.18
CA LEU A 180 -0.27 -6.88 10.77
C LEU A 180 -0.77 -7.86 11.84
N ASN A 181 -0.38 -7.69 13.10
CA ASN A 181 -0.85 -8.58 14.18
C ASN A 181 -2.38 -8.57 14.35
N GLN A 182 -3.05 -7.46 14.02
CA GLN A 182 -4.48 -7.28 14.21
C GLN A 182 -5.33 -7.74 13.02
N TYR A 183 -4.81 -7.58 11.78
CA TYR A 183 -5.60 -7.79 10.56
C TYR A 183 -4.98 -8.81 9.59
N ASP A 184 -3.71 -9.19 9.76
CA ASP A 184 -3.02 -10.16 8.90
C ASP A 184 -2.91 -11.55 9.56
N GLN A 185 -3.75 -12.47 9.10
CA GLN A 185 -3.79 -13.86 9.61
C GLN A 185 -2.54 -14.69 9.29
N VAL A 186 -1.65 -14.23 8.39
CA VAL A 186 -0.46 -14.97 7.97
C VAL A 186 0.78 -14.52 8.76
N TYR A 187 0.69 -13.41 9.50
CA TYR A 187 1.83 -12.80 10.17
C TYR A 187 2.38 -13.60 11.36
N SER A 188 1.56 -14.45 11.99
CA SER A 188 1.89 -15.16 13.23
C SER A 188 2.15 -16.66 13.06
N VAL A 189 1.98 -17.22 11.86
CA VAL A 189 2.05 -18.67 11.64
C VAL A 189 3.28 -19.00 10.80
N ASN A 190 4.08 -19.96 11.27
CA ASN A 190 5.10 -20.58 10.43
C ASN A 190 4.38 -21.13 9.19
N LEU A 191 4.74 -20.64 8.00
CA LEU A 191 4.12 -20.98 6.72
C LEU A 191 3.96 -22.49 6.53
N LEU A 192 4.95 -23.28 6.99
CA LEU A 192 4.91 -24.74 6.95
C LEU A 192 3.81 -25.33 7.85
N GLN A 193 3.55 -24.71 8.99
CA GLN A 193 2.52 -25.12 9.93
C GLN A 193 1.12 -24.80 9.39
N LEU A 194 0.95 -23.63 8.76
CA LEU A 194 -0.31 -23.28 8.09
C LEU A 194 -0.61 -24.25 6.94
N LEU A 195 0.38 -24.54 6.10
CA LEU A 195 0.27 -25.51 5.00
C LEU A 195 -0.09 -26.91 5.50
N LYS A 196 0.51 -27.36 6.61
CA LYS A 196 0.16 -28.63 7.24
C LYS A 196 -1.29 -28.64 7.73
N THR A 197 -1.74 -27.59 8.39
CA THR A 197 -3.12 -27.48 8.87
C THR A 197 -4.12 -27.47 7.73
N CYS A 198 -3.82 -26.76 6.62
CA CYS A 198 -4.65 -26.78 5.42
C CYS A 198 -4.68 -28.15 4.75
N LEU A 199 -3.54 -28.85 4.63
CA LEU A 199 -3.47 -30.21 4.09
C LEU A 199 -4.24 -31.23 4.94
N ILE A 200 -4.15 -31.12 6.26
CA ILE A 200 -4.92 -31.94 7.19
C ILE A 200 -6.41 -31.64 7.05
N GLY A 201 -6.80 -30.37 7.04
CA GLY A 201 -8.19 -29.97 6.80
C GLY A 201 -8.72 -30.47 5.47
N LEU A 202 -7.93 -30.41 4.39
CA LEU A 202 -8.33 -30.92 3.07
C LEU A 202 -8.55 -32.44 3.08
N LYS A 203 -7.66 -33.18 3.76
CA LYS A 203 -7.74 -34.63 3.93
C LYS A 203 -8.95 -35.03 4.77
N ASP A 204 -9.29 -34.25 5.79
CA ASP A 204 -10.43 -34.53 6.67
C ASP A 204 -11.77 -34.22 5.99
N THR A 205 -11.76 -33.37 4.95
CA THR A 205 -12.96 -32.96 4.20
C THR A 205 -13.21 -33.82 2.96
N LEU A 206 -12.15 -34.36 2.35
CA LEU A 206 -12.23 -35.21 1.15
C LEU A 206 -12.21 -36.70 1.51
N THR A 207 -12.88 -37.53 0.70
CA THR A 207 -12.67 -38.98 0.82
C THR A 207 -11.25 -39.34 0.38
N ASN A 208 -10.70 -40.45 0.91
CA ASN A 208 -9.33 -40.86 0.58
C ASN A 208 -9.08 -40.99 -0.93
N ASP A 209 -10.10 -41.39 -1.70
CA ASP A 209 -10.00 -41.53 -3.15
C ASP A 209 -9.94 -40.17 -3.87
N GLU A 210 -10.70 -39.17 -3.42
CA GLU A 210 -10.68 -37.81 -3.95
C GLU A 210 -9.37 -37.09 -3.62
N PHE A 211 -8.87 -37.26 -2.39
CA PHE A 211 -7.59 -36.71 -1.98
C PHE A 211 -6.43 -37.31 -2.78
N ASN A 212 -6.43 -38.63 -3.01
CA ASN A 212 -5.40 -39.31 -3.80
C ASN A 212 -5.44 -38.91 -5.28
N ALA A 213 -6.62 -38.71 -5.87
CA ALA A 213 -6.76 -38.21 -7.23
C ALA A 213 -6.20 -36.78 -7.38
N LEU A 214 -6.38 -35.93 -6.37
CA LEU A 214 -5.88 -34.55 -6.33
C LEU A 214 -4.35 -34.50 -6.22
N ILE A 215 -3.73 -35.43 -5.50
CA ILE A 215 -2.27 -35.58 -5.42
C ILE A 215 -1.68 -36.12 -6.75
N GLN A 216 -2.39 -37.03 -7.43
CA GLN A 216 -1.94 -37.62 -8.70
C GLN A 216 -2.03 -36.67 -9.90
N LEU A 217 -2.91 -35.66 -9.86
CA LEU A 217 -3.01 -34.63 -10.90
C LEU A 217 -1.72 -33.80 -11.06
N ASN A 218 -0.82 -33.82 -10.07
CA ASN A 218 0.46 -33.11 -10.12
C ASN A 218 1.60 -33.94 -10.76
N GLU A 219 1.39 -35.24 -11.01
CA GLU A 219 2.38 -36.11 -11.67
C GLU A 219 2.19 -36.20 -13.20
N ALA A 220 1.06 -35.72 -13.73
CA ALA A 220 0.72 -35.79 -15.16
C ALA A 220 1.23 -34.59 -15.99
N THR A 221 1.86 -33.59 -15.36
CA THR A 221 2.41 -32.38 -16.02
C THR A 221 3.93 -32.29 -16.00
N ARG A 222 4.63 -33.43 -15.89
CA ARG A 222 6.07 -33.54 -16.15
C ARG A 222 6.37 -34.23 -17.48
#